data_AF-A0A7J9H202-F1
#
_entry.id   AF-A0A7J9H202-F1
#
_cell.length_a   1.000
_cell.length_b   1.000
_cell.length_c   1.000
_cell.angle_alpha   90.00
_cell.angle_beta   90.00
_cell.angle_gamma   90.00
#
_symmetry.space_group_name_H-M   'P 1'
#
loop_
_entity.id
_entity.type
_entity.pdbx_description
1 polymer ?
#
loop_
_entity_poly.entity_id
_entity_poly.type
_entity_poly.pdbx_seq_one_letter_code
_entity_poly.pdbx_strand_id
1 'polypeptide(L)' 'MADVVAKDRKILVAVDEGEESMYALSWCLKNIISQCCKDTLFLLYVRSAQAFHSSLDGTG' A
#
# COMPACT_ATOMS: atom_id res chain seq x y z
N MET A 1 28.73 -19.97 -5.80
CA MET A 1 27.77 -18.96 -6.28
C MET A 1 26.42 -19.64 -6.32
N ALA A 2 25.62 -19.48 -5.27
CA ALA A 2 24.30 -20.09 -5.21
C ALA A 2 23.37 -19.26 -6.10
N ASP A 3 22.94 -19.86 -7.19
CA ASP A 3 21.83 -19.40 -8.01
C ASP A 3 20.56 -19.58 -7.16
N VAL A 4 20.31 -18.62 -6.26
CA VAL A 4 19.00 -18.48 -5.63
C VAL A 4 18.10 -18.01 -6.76
N VAL A 5 17.44 -18.94 -7.44
CA VAL A 5 16.35 -18.63 -8.38
C VAL A 5 15.47 -17.61 -7.68
N ALA A 6 15.58 -16.35 -8.13
CA ALA A 6 14.93 -15.23 -7.49
C ALA A 6 13.44 -15.42 -7.68
N LYS A 7 12.80 -16.01 -6.67
CA LYS A 7 11.36 -16.21 -6.63
C LYS A 7 10.72 -14.85 -6.94
N ASP A 8 9.83 -14.81 -7.92
CA ASP A 8 9.15 -13.57 -8.35
C ASP A 8 8.74 -12.75 -7.12
N ARG A 9 9.30 -11.54 -6.98
CA ARG A 9 9.17 -10.76 -5.75
C ARG A 9 7.80 -10.10 -5.74
N LYS A 10 7.10 -10.20 -4.63
CA LYS A 10 5.78 -9.57 -4.43
C LYS A 10 5.92 -8.42 -3.45
N ILE A 11 5.49 -7.22 -3.86
CA ILE A 11 5.63 -5.98 -3.09
C ILE A 11 4.22 -5.45 -2.84
N LEU A 12 3.85 -5.23 -1.58
CA LEU A 12 2.58 -4.61 -1.18
C LEU A 12 2.85 -3.17 -0.72
N VAL A 13 2.15 -2.21 -1.31
CA VAL A 13 2.21 -0.80 -0.92
C VAL A 13 0.83 -0.35 -0.52
N ALA A 14 0.67 0.03 0.75
CA ALA A 14 -0.57 0.62 1.26
C ALA A 14 -0.52 2.15 1.12
N VAL A 15 -1.58 2.75 0.59
CA VAL A 15 -1.70 4.19 0.37
C VAL A 15 -3.07 4.69 0.81
N ASP A 16 -3.12 5.91 1.32
CA ASP A 16 -4.35 6.65 1.62
C ASP A 16 -4.42 7.95 0.78
N GLU A 17 -5.33 8.86 1.11
CA GLU A 17 -5.50 10.14 0.39
C GLU A 17 -4.42 11.19 0.74
N GLY A 18 -3.50 10.87 1.66
CA GLY A 18 -2.47 11.79 2.12
C GLY A 18 -1.37 12.01 1.07
N GLU A 19 -0.87 13.23 0.98
CA GLU A 19 0.26 13.58 0.12
C GLU A 19 1.51 12.76 0.46
N GLU A 20 1.72 12.47 1.75
CA GLU A 20 2.84 11.67 2.23
C GLU A 20 2.81 10.24 1.66
N SER A 21 1.63 9.62 1.61
CA SER A 21 1.44 8.28 1.04
C SER A 21 1.71 8.28 -0.46
N MET A 22 1.29 9.32 -1.18
CA MET A 22 1.55 9.48 -2.62
C MET A 22 3.04 9.71 -2.91
N TYR A 23 3.72 10.48 -2.07
CA TYR A 23 5.16 10.68 -2.17
C TYR A 23 5.91 9.37 -1.93
N ALA A 24 5.55 8.64 -0.87
CA ALA A 24 6.13 7.34 -0.55
C ALA A 24 5.94 6.34 -1.69
N LEU A 25 4.74 6.28 -2.31
CA LEU A 25 4.47 5.46 -3.49
C LEU A 25 5.40 5.84 -4.65
N SER A 26 5.50 7.14 -4.98
CA SER A 26 6.36 7.63 -6.06
C SER A 26 7.82 7.24 -5.86
N TRP A 27 8.31 7.34 -4.61
CA TRP A 27 9.65 6.90 -4.25
C TRP A 27 9.80 5.38 -4.38
N CYS A 28 8.79 4.61 -3.96
CA CYS A 28 8.75 3.15 -4.03
C CYS A 28 8.89 2.65 -5.47
N LEU A 29 8.10 3.22 -6.38
CA LEU A 29 8.14 2.90 -7.82
C LEU A 29 9.52 3.20 -8.43
N LYS A 30 10.17 4.28 -7.99
CA LYS A 30 11.46 4.71 -8.52
C LYS A 30 12.66 3.89 -8.00
N ASN A 31 12.62 3.49 -6.73
CA ASN A 31 13.81 2.96 -6.04
C ASN A 31 13.72 1.46 -5.71
N ILE A 32 12.52 0.92 -5.52
CA ILE A 32 12.34 -0.47 -5.09
C ILE A 32 12.04 -1.39 -6.27
N ILE A 33 11.19 -0.93 -7.18
CA ILE A 33 10.80 -1.72 -8.35
C ILE A 33 11.92 -1.69 -9.37
N SER A 34 12.47 -2.87 -9.68
CA SER A 34 13.53 -3.01 -10.68
C SER A 34 12.99 -3.70 -11.92
N GLN A 35 13.22 -3.12 -13.10
CA GLN A 35 12.88 -3.77 -14.37
C GLN A 35 13.67 -5.06 -14.63
N CYS A 36 14.81 -5.24 -13.93
CA CYS A 36 15.64 -6.44 -14.04
C CYS A 36 15.05 -7.65 -13.29
N CYS A 37 14.11 -7.41 -12.38
CA CYS A 37 13.44 -8.46 -11.61
C CYS A 37 11.95 -8.49 -11.98
N LYS A 38 11.37 -9.69 -11.97
CA LYS A 38 9.94 -9.86 -12.23
C LYS A 38 9.16 -9.53 -10.95
N ASP A 39 9.08 -8.23 -10.66
CA ASP A 39 8.41 -7.72 -9.48
C ASP A 39 6.91 -7.59 -9.72
N THR A 40 6.09 -8.09 -8.79
CA THR A 40 4.64 -7.91 -8.80
C THR A 40 4.26 -6.93 -7.70
N LEU A 41 3.69 -5.78 -8.08
CA LEU A 41 3.23 -4.75 -7.15
C LEU A 41 1.73 -4.93 -6.85
N PHE A 42 1.39 -4.98 -5.57
CA PHE A 42 0.02 -4.91 -5.05
C PHE A 42 -0.17 -3.54 -4.41
N LEU A 43 -1.14 -2.77 -4.90
CA LEU A 43 -1.49 -1.47 -4.33
C LEU A 43 -2.75 -1.63 -3.47
N LEU A 44 -2.64 -1.35 -2.18
CA LEU A 44 -3.75 -1.39 -1.23
C LEU A 44 -4.16 0.04 -0.90
N TYR A 45 -5.34 0.43 -1.35
CA TYR A 45 -5.92 1.71 -0.95
C TYR A 45 -6.65 1.58 0.39
N VAL A 46 -6.20 2.34 1.39
CA VAL A 46 -6.80 2.38 2.73
C VAL A 46 -7.74 3.56 2.81
N ARG A 47 -9.04 3.27 2.85
CA ARG A 47 -10.06 4.26 3.15
C ARG A 47 -10.44 4.13 4.62
N SER A 48 -10.31 5.21 5.38
CA SER A 48 -10.78 5.23 6.78
C SER A 48 -12.27 4.89 6.81
N ALA A 49 -12.65 3.94 7.67
CA ALA A 49 -14.05 3.65 7.92
C ALA A 49 -14.66 4.90 8.54
N GLN A 50 -15.56 5.58 7.80
CA GLN A 50 -16.23 6.76 8.34
C GLN A 50 -16.90 6.36 9.65
N ALA A 51 -16.48 7.00 10.75
CA ALA A 51 -17.14 6.86 12.03
C ALA A 51 -18.54 7.44 11.89
N PHE A 52 -19.50 6.58 11.52
CA PHE A 52 -20.91 6.90 11.69
C PHE A 52 -21.14 6.96 13.19
N HIS A 53 -21.01 8.17 13.75
CA HIS A 53 -21.60 8.46 15.05
C HIS A 53 -23.11 8.22 14.90
N SER A 54 -23.57 7.02 15.28
CA SER A 54 -24.98 6.83 15.57
C SER A 54 -25.29 7.74 16.76
N SER A 55 -25.95 8.86 16.49
CA SER A 55 -26.58 9.68 17.52
C SER A 55 -27.70 8.84 18.15
N LEU A 56 -27.33 7.95 19.06
CA LEU A 56 -28.26 7.22 19.91
C LEU A 56 -28.61 8.12 21.10
N ASP A 57 -29.26 9.26 20.82
CA ASP A 57 -29.90 10.06 21.87
C ASP A 57 -31.24 9.40 22.21
N GLY A 58 -31.16 8.35 23.03
CA GLY A 58 -32.30 7.78 23.71
C GLY A 58 -32.49 8.51 25.03
N THR A 59 -33.22 9.62 25.02
CA THR A 59 -33.73 10.22 26.26
C THR A 59 -34.94 9.41 26.71
N GLY A 60 -34.82 8.77 27.87
CA GLY A 60 -35.90 8.03 28.56
C GLY A 60 -36.81 8.91 29.41
#